data_AF-L8HB00-F1
#
_entry.id   AF-L8HB00-F1
#
_cell.length_a   1.000
_cell.length_b   1.000
_cell.length_c   1.000
_cell.angle_alpha   90.00
_cell.angle_beta   90.00
_cell.angle_gamma   90.00
#
_symmetry.space_group_name_H-M   'P 1'
#
loop_
_entity.id
_entity.type
_entity.pdbx_description
1 polymer ?
#
loop_
_entity_poly.entity_id
_entity_poly.type
_entity_poly.pdbx_seq_one_letter_code
_entity_poly.pdbx_strand_id
1 'polypeptide(L)'
;MAPTRGWVLAAVVVLLCCCSAGAASSSLTEEEATTAAQAELAGKTHYEVLGVGTDATLPELKRAFRTLTLELHPDKLPKQAGPAERAAAQVRFLRVVEAFETLKDPQRRAWYNFQEQATSFGFRWHADGARPTRPTEQYTLTDNLAAAALLFVISLFITFGWYLHICIVYGIYAVLFRFKYLWKYALFGIFALLLRGSGIFGSI
;
A
#
# COMPACT_ATOMS: atom_id res chain seq x y z
N MET A 1 -2.41 -12.52 51.03
CA MET A 1 -1.83 -11.60 50.03
C MET A 1 -1.95 -12.27 48.66
N ALA A 2 -2.89 -11.81 47.84
CA ALA A 2 -3.16 -12.34 46.50
C ALA A 2 -3.07 -11.19 45.48
N PRO A 3 -2.36 -11.33 44.36
CA PRO A 3 -2.44 -10.40 43.26
C PRO A 3 -3.37 -10.95 42.17
N THR A 4 -4.62 -10.48 42.15
CA THR A 4 -5.53 -10.63 41.00
C THR A 4 -6.08 -9.25 40.67
N ARG A 5 -6.00 -8.84 39.38
CA ARG A 5 -6.81 -7.77 38.70
C ARG A 5 -6.13 -7.09 37.49
N GLY A 6 -4.98 -7.56 37.01
CA GLY A 6 -4.36 -6.98 35.79
C GLY A 6 -4.91 -7.51 34.46
N TRP A 7 -5.31 -8.78 34.39
CA TRP A 7 -5.56 -9.48 33.12
C TRP A 7 -7.02 -9.49 32.66
N VAL A 8 -7.96 -9.24 33.58
CA VAL A 8 -9.40 -9.30 33.27
C VAL A 8 -9.83 -8.09 32.44
N LEU A 9 -9.21 -6.93 32.62
CA LEU A 9 -9.55 -5.71 31.86
C LEU A 9 -9.07 -5.76 30.41
N ALA A 10 -7.93 -6.41 30.12
CA ALA A 10 -7.47 -6.62 28.75
C ALA A 10 -8.42 -7.53 27.94
N ALA A 11 -8.99 -8.56 28.59
CA ALA A 11 -9.99 -9.43 27.97
C ALA A 11 -11.32 -8.70 27.71
N VAL A 12 -11.74 -7.80 28.61
CA VAL A 12 -13.01 -7.07 28.46
C VAL A 12 -12.94 -5.98 27.39
N VAL A 13 -11.77 -5.35 27.18
CA VAL A 13 -11.60 -4.34 26.10
C VAL A 13 -11.62 -4.98 24.70
N VAL A 14 -11.14 -6.21 24.55
CA VAL A 14 -11.27 -6.96 23.28
C VAL A 14 -12.73 -7.39 23.03
N LEU A 15 -13.49 -7.69 24.09
CA LEU A 15 -14.90 -8.11 23.99
C LEU A 15 -15.88 -6.97 23.72
N LEU A 16 -15.56 -5.71 24.04
CA LEU A 16 -16.45 -4.56 23.77
C LEU A 16 -16.33 -3.96 22.36
N CYS A 17 -15.39 -4.43 21.53
CA CYS A 17 -15.30 -4.04 20.12
C CYS A 17 -16.11 -4.98 19.18
N CYS A 18 -17.00 -5.82 19.73
CA CYS A 18 -17.88 -6.70 18.94
C CYS A 18 -19.27 -6.11 18.62
N CYS A 19 -19.60 -4.90 19.08
CA CYS A 19 -20.98 -4.37 18.99
C CYS A 19 -21.25 -3.42 17.80
N SER A 20 -20.52 -3.55 16.69
CA SER A 20 -20.93 -2.99 15.39
C SER A 20 -20.84 -3.99 14.22
N ALA A 21 -20.66 -5.28 14.51
CA ALA A 21 -20.59 -6.35 13.52
C ALA A 21 -21.99 -6.79 13.04
N GLY A 22 -22.77 -5.86 12.50
CA GLY A 22 -23.99 -6.16 11.75
C GLY A 22 -23.70 -6.40 10.26
N ALA A 23 -22.83 -7.36 9.91
CA ALA A 23 -22.63 -7.83 8.52
C ALA A 23 -21.77 -9.12 8.34
N ALA A 24 -21.40 -9.86 9.40
CA ALA A 24 -20.30 -10.84 9.33
C ALA A 24 -20.70 -12.34 9.26
N SER A 25 -21.95 -12.68 8.88
CA SER A 25 -22.39 -14.09 8.84
C SER A 25 -22.24 -14.79 7.48
N SER A 26 -21.99 -14.07 6.38
CA SER A 26 -21.79 -14.68 5.06
C SER A 26 -20.32 -15.03 4.74
N SER A 27 -19.37 -14.31 5.34
CA SER A 27 -17.95 -14.37 5.00
C SER A 27 -17.24 -15.65 5.45
N LEU A 28 -17.70 -16.32 6.51
CA LEU A 28 -17.08 -17.56 7.01
C LEU A 28 -17.16 -18.70 5.98
N THR A 29 -18.27 -18.79 5.23
CA THR A 29 -18.42 -19.81 4.18
C THR A 29 -17.64 -19.49 2.90
N GLU A 30 -17.41 -18.21 2.61
CA GLU A 30 -16.61 -17.77 1.45
C GLU A 30 -15.12 -18.00 1.70
N GLU A 31 -14.63 -17.69 2.90
CA GLU A 31 -13.23 -17.94 3.29
C GLU A 31 -12.91 -19.44 3.38
N GLU A 32 -13.83 -20.27 3.89
CA GLU A 32 -13.65 -21.73 3.90
C GLU A 32 -13.61 -22.31 2.47
N ALA A 33 -14.50 -21.86 1.58
CA ALA A 33 -14.56 -22.35 0.21
C ALA A 33 -13.35 -21.93 -0.64
N THR A 34 -12.86 -20.71 -0.45
CA THR A 34 -11.62 -20.25 -1.10
C THR A 34 -10.40 -21.01 -0.59
N THR A 35 -10.30 -21.24 0.72
CA THR A 35 -9.19 -22.00 1.33
C THR A 35 -9.20 -23.46 0.86
N ALA A 36 -10.37 -24.10 0.82
CA ALA A 36 -10.51 -25.47 0.30
C ALA A 36 -10.13 -25.57 -1.19
N ALA A 37 -10.57 -24.62 -2.02
CA ALA A 37 -10.21 -24.56 -3.43
C ALA A 37 -8.70 -24.31 -3.63
N GLN A 38 -8.09 -23.44 -2.81
CA GLN A 38 -6.65 -23.21 -2.82
C GLN A 38 -5.87 -24.46 -2.41
N ALA A 39 -6.32 -25.17 -1.38
CA ALA A 39 -5.71 -26.42 -0.92
C ALA A 39 -5.82 -27.53 -1.98
N GLU A 40 -6.93 -27.61 -2.72
CA GLU A 40 -7.12 -28.55 -3.83
C GLU A 40 -6.14 -28.27 -5.00
N LEU A 41 -5.80 -27.00 -5.22
CA LEU A 41 -4.85 -26.57 -6.25
C LEU A 41 -3.39 -26.56 -5.74
N ALA A 42 -3.19 -26.67 -4.42
CA ALA A 42 -1.88 -26.71 -3.81
C ALA A 42 -1.18 -28.02 -4.19
N GLY A 43 -0.04 -27.91 -4.87
CA GLY A 43 0.72 -29.06 -5.36
C GLY A 43 0.41 -29.49 -6.79
N LYS A 44 -0.64 -28.94 -7.43
CA LYS A 44 -0.88 -29.16 -8.86
C LYS A 44 0.07 -28.31 -9.71
N THR A 45 0.64 -28.94 -10.74
CA THR A 45 1.51 -28.26 -11.71
C THR A 45 0.71 -27.32 -12.62
N HIS A 46 1.34 -26.32 -13.23
CA HIS A 46 0.64 -25.44 -14.19
C HIS A 46 0.08 -26.19 -15.40
N TYR A 47 0.72 -27.29 -15.80
CA TYR A 47 0.25 -28.18 -16.86
C TYR A 47 -1.03 -28.92 -16.45
N GLU A 48 -1.07 -29.45 -15.22
CA GLU A 48 -2.25 -30.11 -14.64
C GLU A 48 -3.43 -29.17 -14.46
N VAL A 49 -3.19 -27.93 -14.01
CA VAL A 49 -4.25 -26.91 -13.87
C VAL A 49 -4.93 -26.62 -15.21
N LEU A 50 -4.17 -26.62 -16.30
CA LEU A 50 -4.70 -26.42 -17.65
C LEU A 50 -5.20 -27.73 -18.30
N GLY A 51 -4.95 -28.89 -17.70
CA GLY A 51 -5.29 -30.19 -18.27
C GLY A 51 -4.52 -30.53 -19.55
N VAL A 52 -3.29 -30.02 -19.69
CA VAL A 52 -2.45 -30.23 -20.88
C VAL A 52 -1.19 -31.02 -20.52
N GLY A 53 -0.60 -31.72 -21.50
CA GLY A 53 0.68 -32.40 -21.33
C GLY A 53 1.86 -31.43 -21.15
N THR A 54 2.96 -31.91 -20.58
CA THR A 54 4.21 -31.15 -20.40
C THR A 54 4.81 -30.66 -21.72
N ASP A 55 4.53 -31.38 -22.82
CA ASP A 55 5.00 -31.06 -24.18
C ASP A 55 3.99 -30.22 -24.99
N ALA A 56 2.91 -29.74 -24.35
CA ALA A 56 1.84 -29.05 -25.05
C ALA A 56 2.33 -27.78 -25.78
N THR A 57 1.79 -27.57 -26.96
CA THR A 57 2.15 -26.45 -27.85
C THR A 57 1.32 -25.20 -27.52
N LEU A 58 1.83 -24.00 -27.84
CA LEU A 58 1.10 -22.74 -27.63
C LEU A 58 -0.36 -22.72 -28.14
N PRO A 59 -0.71 -23.28 -29.32
CA PRO A 59 -2.11 -23.35 -29.73
C PRO A 59 -2.97 -24.25 -28.84
N GLU A 60 -2.43 -25.34 -28.30
CA GLU A 60 -3.14 -26.22 -27.36
C GLU A 60 -3.37 -25.52 -26.02
N LEU A 61 -2.36 -24.82 -25.51
CA LEU A 61 -2.49 -24.00 -24.29
C LEU A 61 -3.61 -22.95 -24.44
N LYS A 62 -3.65 -22.27 -25.59
CA LYS A 62 -4.70 -21.27 -25.88
C LYS A 62 -6.08 -21.90 -25.97
N ARG A 63 -6.20 -23.11 -26.52
CA ARG A 63 -7.49 -23.84 -26.59
C ARG A 63 -7.96 -24.22 -25.19
N ALA A 64 -7.10 -24.86 -24.40
CA ALA A 64 -7.42 -25.24 -23.03
C ALA A 64 -7.81 -24.04 -22.15
N PHE A 65 -7.04 -22.95 -22.24
CA PHE A 65 -7.34 -21.70 -21.51
C PHE A 65 -8.71 -21.12 -21.86
N ARG A 66 -9.08 -21.11 -23.15
CA ARG A 66 -10.40 -20.60 -23.60
C ARG A 66 -11.54 -21.44 -23.05
N THR A 67 -11.40 -22.77 -23.09
CA THR A 67 -12.42 -23.69 -22.56
C THR A 67 -12.61 -23.49 -21.06
N LEU A 68 -11.52 -23.52 -20.28
CA LEU A 68 -11.56 -23.37 -18.82
C LEU A 68 -12.04 -21.98 -18.39
N THR A 69 -11.66 -20.92 -19.10
CA THR A 69 -12.15 -19.56 -18.82
C THR A 69 -13.66 -19.46 -19.01
N LEU A 70 -14.20 -20.08 -20.05
CA LEU A 70 -15.64 -20.08 -20.31
C LEU A 70 -16.41 -20.88 -19.25
N GLU A 71 -15.83 -21.97 -18.74
CA GLU A 71 -16.44 -22.81 -17.70
C GLU A 71 -16.41 -22.13 -16.32
N LEU A 72 -15.30 -21.47 -15.97
CA LEU A 72 -15.09 -20.84 -14.66
C LEU A 72 -15.55 -19.38 -14.61
N HIS A 73 -16.16 -18.86 -15.68
CA HIS A 73 -16.61 -17.47 -15.73
C HIS A 73 -17.77 -17.21 -14.73
N PRO A 74 -17.72 -16.14 -13.91
CA PRO A 74 -18.76 -15.84 -12.90
C PRO A 74 -20.17 -15.71 -13.50
N ASP A 75 -20.29 -15.30 -14.76
CA ASP A 75 -21.57 -15.14 -15.48
C ASP A 75 -22.22 -16.48 -15.90
N LYS A 76 -21.43 -17.55 -16.04
CA LYS A 76 -21.96 -18.88 -16.40
C LYS A 76 -22.34 -19.74 -15.20
N LEU A 77 -21.98 -19.31 -13.99
CA LEU A 77 -22.41 -20.01 -12.78
C LEU A 77 -23.93 -19.89 -12.60
N PRO A 78 -24.61 -20.97 -12.17
CA PRO A 78 -26.04 -20.93 -11.91
C PRO A 78 -26.38 -19.79 -10.94
N LYS A 79 -27.51 -19.11 -11.16
CA LYS A 79 -27.95 -18.04 -10.24
C LYS A 79 -28.19 -18.57 -8.82
N GLN A 80 -28.45 -19.87 -8.69
CA GLN A 80 -28.60 -20.60 -7.44
C GLN A 80 -27.25 -20.95 -6.77
N ALA A 81 -26.11 -20.77 -7.46
CA ALA A 81 -24.79 -21.00 -6.89
C ALA A 81 -24.61 -20.10 -5.66
N GLY A 82 -24.31 -20.73 -4.54
CA GLY A 82 -24.05 -20.03 -3.30
C GLY A 82 -22.82 -19.12 -3.42
N PRO A 83 -22.65 -18.15 -2.50
CA PRO A 83 -21.46 -17.30 -2.46
C PRO A 83 -20.16 -18.12 -2.40
N ALA A 84 -20.16 -19.23 -1.66
CA ALA A 84 -19.04 -20.17 -1.56
C ALA A 84 -18.60 -20.77 -2.92
N GLU A 85 -19.55 -21.15 -3.78
CA GLU A 85 -19.24 -21.78 -5.06
C GLU A 85 -18.66 -20.76 -6.05
N ARG A 86 -19.17 -19.52 -6.03
CA ARG A 86 -18.61 -18.41 -6.81
C ARG A 86 -17.18 -18.09 -6.37
N ALA A 87 -16.93 -18.08 -5.07
CA ALA A 87 -15.60 -17.83 -4.52
C ALA A 87 -14.60 -18.94 -4.91
N ALA A 88 -15.02 -20.22 -4.86
CA ALA A 88 -14.20 -21.35 -5.32
C ALA A 88 -13.91 -21.28 -6.83
N ALA A 89 -14.91 -20.93 -7.65
CA ALA A 89 -14.72 -20.77 -9.10
C ALA A 89 -13.75 -19.63 -9.42
N GLN A 90 -13.81 -18.51 -8.68
CA GLN A 90 -12.87 -17.40 -8.81
C GLN A 90 -11.42 -17.84 -8.52
N VAL A 91 -11.20 -18.62 -7.44
CA VAL A 91 -9.87 -19.15 -7.11
C VAL A 91 -9.32 -20.01 -8.25
N ARG A 92 -10.14 -20.93 -8.77
CA ARG A 92 -9.76 -21.79 -9.91
C ARG A 92 -9.45 -20.96 -11.15
N PHE A 93 -10.27 -19.95 -11.45
CA PHE A 93 -10.06 -19.05 -12.58
C PHE A 93 -8.71 -18.32 -12.49
N LEU A 94 -8.41 -17.74 -11.33
CA LEU A 94 -7.14 -17.04 -11.10
C LEU A 94 -5.94 -17.98 -11.32
N ARG A 95 -6.05 -19.23 -10.87
CA ARG A 95 -4.99 -20.23 -11.04
C ARG A 95 -4.80 -20.64 -12.50
N VAL A 96 -5.88 -20.77 -13.27
CA VAL A 96 -5.84 -21.04 -14.72
C VAL A 96 -5.16 -19.89 -15.47
N VAL A 97 -5.47 -18.64 -15.13
CA VAL A 97 -4.83 -17.45 -15.71
C VAL A 97 -3.33 -17.43 -15.40
N GLU A 98 -2.96 -17.66 -14.15
CA GLU A 98 -1.55 -17.71 -13.72
C GLU A 98 -0.76 -18.80 -14.48
N ALA A 99 -1.33 -20.01 -14.59
CA ALA A 99 -0.72 -21.11 -15.33
C ALA A 99 -0.51 -20.75 -16.81
N PHE A 100 -1.52 -20.18 -17.47
CA PHE A 100 -1.42 -19.77 -18.87
C PHE A 100 -0.39 -18.64 -19.07
N GLU A 101 -0.37 -17.64 -18.19
CA GLU A 101 0.60 -16.52 -18.27
C GLU A 101 2.05 -17.02 -18.17
N THR A 102 2.32 -17.97 -17.30
CA THR A 102 3.67 -18.55 -17.12
C THR A 102 4.07 -19.42 -18.30
N LEU A 103 3.14 -20.20 -18.86
CA LEU A 103 3.45 -21.15 -19.93
C LEU A 103 3.37 -20.56 -21.36
N LYS A 104 2.71 -19.40 -21.53
CA LYS A 104 2.59 -18.71 -22.83
C LYS A 104 3.93 -18.20 -23.37
N ASP A 105 4.83 -17.76 -22.48
CA ASP A 105 6.13 -17.21 -22.85
C ASP A 105 7.21 -18.32 -22.77
N PRO A 106 7.95 -18.60 -23.85
CA PRO A 106 8.99 -19.63 -23.84
C PRO A 106 10.06 -19.40 -22.77
N GLN A 107 10.43 -18.16 -22.46
CA GLN A 107 11.45 -17.87 -21.46
C GLN A 107 10.94 -18.19 -20.05
N ARG A 108 9.71 -17.77 -19.73
CA ARG A 108 9.06 -18.04 -18.44
C ARG A 108 8.78 -19.54 -18.26
N ARG A 109 8.39 -20.23 -19.33
CA ARG A 109 8.19 -21.69 -19.33
C ARG A 109 9.49 -22.45 -19.06
N ALA A 110 10.61 -22.03 -19.66
CA ALA A 110 11.90 -22.65 -19.41
C ALA A 110 12.32 -22.51 -17.93
N TRP A 111 12.14 -21.32 -17.35
CA TRP A 111 12.39 -21.08 -15.93
C TRP A 111 11.50 -21.93 -15.02
N TYR A 112 10.21 -22.00 -15.32
CA TYR A 112 9.26 -22.83 -14.58
C TYR A 112 9.66 -24.32 -14.59
N ASN A 113 9.98 -24.84 -15.77
CA ASN A 113 10.43 -26.23 -15.93
C ASN A 113 11.74 -26.51 -15.17
N PHE A 114 12.68 -25.56 -15.19
CA PHE A 114 13.92 -25.65 -14.41
C PHE A 114 13.63 -25.71 -12.90
N GLN A 115 12.72 -24.86 -12.42
CA GLN A 115 12.33 -24.83 -11.02
C GLN A 115 11.65 -26.13 -10.59
N GLU A 116 10.73 -26.67 -11.40
CA GLU A 116 10.11 -27.97 -11.14
C GLU A 116 11.15 -29.10 -11.04
N GLN A 117 12.08 -29.15 -12.01
CA GLN A 117 13.15 -30.16 -12.00
C GLN A 117 14.01 -30.04 -10.75
N ALA A 118 14.38 -28.82 -10.35
CA ALA A 118 15.16 -28.61 -9.14
C ALA A 118 14.40 -29.00 -7.86
N THR A 119 13.09 -28.71 -7.79
CA THR A 119 12.27 -29.17 -6.65
C THR A 119 12.18 -30.69 -6.57
N SER A 120 12.13 -31.37 -7.73
CA SER A 120 12.11 -32.84 -7.78
C SER A 120 13.42 -33.48 -7.28
N PHE A 121 14.55 -32.78 -7.46
CA PHE A 121 15.88 -33.20 -6.99
C PHE A 121 16.12 -32.95 -5.49
N GLY A 122 15.08 -32.61 -4.71
CA GLY A 122 15.22 -32.30 -3.28
C GLY A 122 15.89 -30.95 -2.98
N PHE A 123 16.19 -30.16 -4.02
CA PHE A 123 16.75 -28.82 -3.89
C PHE A 123 15.60 -27.81 -3.88
N ARG A 124 15.01 -27.57 -2.71
CA ARG A 124 13.99 -26.52 -2.55
C ARG A 124 14.69 -25.16 -2.54
N TRP A 125 14.70 -24.49 -3.70
CA TRP A 125 15.14 -23.08 -3.80
C TRP A 125 14.31 -22.23 -2.84
N HIS A 126 14.89 -21.84 -1.70
CA HIS A 126 14.37 -20.77 -0.86
C HIS A 126 14.68 -19.44 -1.55
N ALA A 127 13.88 -19.11 -2.57
CA ALA A 127 13.85 -17.79 -3.16
C ALA A 127 13.09 -16.84 -2.22
N ASP A 128 13.67 -16.56 -1.04
CA ASP A 128 13.22 -15.49 -0.16
C ASP A 128 13.52 -14.15 -0.84
N GLY A 129 12.66 -13.75 -1.79
CA GLY A 129 12.72 -12.42 -2.39
C GLY A 129 12.35 -12.31 -3.88
N ALA A 130 12.25 -13.41 -4.62
CA ALA A 130 11.94 -13.34 -6.05
C ALA A 130 10.67 -14.12 -6.39
N ARG A 131 9.51 -13.58 -5.99
CA ARG A 131 8.32 -13.83 -6.82
C ARG A 131 8.64 -13.19 -8.18
N PRO A 132 8.60 -13.91 -9.30
CA PRO A 132 8.53 -13.24 -10.60
C PRO A 132 7.19 -12.48 -10.59
N THR A 133 7.24 -11.21 -10.18
CA THR A 133 6.17 -10.27 -10.41
C THR A 133 5.84 -10.34 -11.88
N ARG A 134 4.55 -10.46 -12.23
CA ARG A 134 4.09 -10.36 -13.62
C ARG A 134 4.92 -9.29 -14.34
N PRO A 135 5.51 -9.56 -15.52
CA PRO A 135 6.02 -8.47 -16.33
C PRO A 135 4.79 -7.71 -16.82
N THR A 136 4.33 -6.75 -16.01
CA THR A 136 3.52 -5.63 -16.50
C THR A 136 4.48 -4.76 -17.30
N GLU A 137 4.84 -5.23 -18.48
CA GLU A 137 5.72 -4.57 -19.43
C GLU A 137 4.98 -3.42 -20.13
N GLN A 138 4.38 -2.52 -19.34
CA GLN A 138 3.67 -1.34 -19.82
C GLN A 138 3.49 -0.24 -18.75
N TYR A 139 4.35 -0.18 -17.74
CA TYR A 139 4.30 0.82 -16.65
C TYR A 139 5.69 1.40 -16.35
N THR A 140 6.40 1.91 -17.37
CA THR A 140 7.79 2.41 -17.20
C THR A 140 8.03 3.84 -17.65
N LEU A 141 7.07 4.50 -18.32
CA LEU A 141 7.23 5.89 -18.75
C LEU A 141 6.21 6.85 -18.14
N THR A 142 4.94 6.47 -18.07
CA THR A 142 3.86 7.34 -17.57
C THR A 142 3.87 7.50 -16.05
N ASP A 143 4.35 6.50 -15.33
CA ASP A 143 4.12 6.39 -13.88
C ASP A 143 5.31 6.85 -13.06
N ASN A 144 6.50 6.70 -13.63
CA ASN A 144 7.68 7.40 -13.15
C ASN A 144 7.52 8.92 -13.34
N LEU A 145 6.87 9.35 -14.43
CA LEU A 145 6.56 10.76 -14.66
C LEU A 145 5.47 11.27 -13.72
N ALA A 146 4.39 10.51 -13.51
CA ALA A 146 3.34 10.86 -12.56
C ALA A 146 3.85 10.89 -11.11
N ALA A 147 4.67 9.91 -10.71
CA ALA A 147 5.33 9.89 -9.40
C ALA A 147 6.31 11.07 -9.25
N ALA A 148 7.11 11.38 -10.28
CA ALA A 148 8.00 12.55 -10.26
C ALA A 148 7.22 13.87 -10.18
N ALA A 149 6.10 13.99 -10.89
CA ALA A 149 5.22 15.16 -10.83
C ALA A 149 4.61 15.32 -9.43
N LEU A 150 4.17 14.24 -8.81
CA LEU A 150 3.60 14.25 -7.46
C LEU A 150 4.65 14.64 -6.40
N LEU A 151 5.87 14.11 -6.52
CA LEU A 151 6.99 14.53 -5.66
C LEU A 151 7.35 16.01 -5.86
N PHE A 152 7.27 16.52 -7.10
CA PHE A 152 7.50 17.94 -7.39
C PHE A 152 6.42 18.83 -6.76
N VAL A 153 5.15 18.44 -6.84
CA VAL A 153 4.04 19.17 -6.21
C VAL A 153 4.18 19.15 -4.68
N ILE A 154 4.48 17.99 -4.08
CA ILE A 154 4.71 17.89 -2.63
C ILE A 154 5.88 18.77 -2.21
N SER A 155 6.99 18.74 -2.96
CA SER A 155 8.17 19.58 -2.71
C SER A 155 7.82 21.08 -2.74
N LEU A 156 7.01 21.49 -3.73
CA LEU A 156 6.56 22.87 -3.86
C LEU A 156 5.68 23.31 -2.68
N PHE A 157 4.75 22.46 -2.24
CA PHE A 157 3.90 22.76 -1.08
C PHE A 157 4.69 22.83 0.23
N ILE A 158 5.65 21.94 0.44
CA ILE A 158 6.48 21.94 1.66
C ILE A 158 7.38 23.17 1.69
N THR A 159 8.09 23.45 0.58
CA THR A 159 9.02 24.59 0.50
C THR A 159 8.28 25.92 0.53
N PHE A 160 7.21 26.08 -0.24
CA PHE A 160 6.41 27.31 -0.25
C PHE A 160 5.66 27.49 1.07
N GLY A 161 5.13 26.41 1.65
CA GLY A 161 4.46 26.44 2.95
C GLY A 161 5.40 26.87 4.08
N TRP A 162 6.60 26.30 4.14
CA TRP A 162 7.62 26.72 5.10
C TRP A 162 8.08 28.15 4.89
N TYR A 163 8.31 28.56 3.63
CA TYR A 163 8.76 29.92 3.32
C TYR A 163 7.68 30.95 3.66
N LEU A 164 6.42 30.69 3.32
CA LEU A 164 5.29 31.54 3.67
C LEU A 164 5.14 31.65 5.20
N HIS A 165 5.26 30.55 5.93
CA HIS A 165 5.21 30.55 7.39
C HIS A 165 6.36 31.38 7.99
N ILE A 166 7.59 31.20 7.50
CA ILE A 166 8.76 31.99 7.92
C ILE A 166 8.54 33.48 7.63
N CYS A 167 8.04 33.84 6.45
CA CYS A 167 7.74 35.23 6.10
C CYS A 167 6.66 35.86 7.01
N ILE A 168 5.59 35.12 7.32
CA ILE A 168 4.52 35.62 8.21
C ILE A 168 5.07 35.83 9.62
N VAL A 169 5.77 34.83 10.17
CA VAL A 169 6.37 34.93 11.52
C VAL A 169 7.37 36.08 11.59
N TYR A 170 8.24 36.20 10.58
CA TYR A 170 9.23 37.27 10.53
C TYR A 170 8.59 38.65 10.34
N GLY A 171 7.53 38.76 9.54
CA GLY A 171 6.77 40.00 9.38
C GLY A 171 6.11 40.46 10.69
N ILE A 172 5.45 39.54 11.40
CA ILE A 172 4.87 39.82 12.73
C ILE A 172 5.98 40.22 13.70
N TYR A 173 7.10 39.50 13.70
CA TYR A 173 8.24 39.81 14.55
C TYR A 173 8.81 41.21 14.26
N ALA A 174 8.97 41.58 12.99
CA ALA A 174 9.47 42.90 12.60
C ALA A 174 8.56 44.04 13.07
N VAL A 175 7.24 43.87 12.97
CA VAL A 175 6.25 44.85 13.46
C VAL A 175 6.36 45.00 14.99
N LEU A 176 6.34 43.89 15.72
CA LEU A 176 6.46 43.89 17.18
C LEU A 176 7.80 44.47 17.65
N PHE A 177 8.89 44.15 16.95
CA PHE A 177 10.21 44.69 17.23
C PHE A 177 10.25 46.21 17.00
N ARG A 178 9.66 46.69 15.90
CA ARG A 178 9.56 48.13 15.62
C ARG A 178 8.88 48.89 16.76
N PHE A 179 7.77 48.38 17.29
CA PHE A 179 7.06 48.98 18.42
C PHE A 179 7.88 48.96 19.73
N LYS A 180 8.56 47.85 20.03
CA LYS A 180 9.35 47.71 21.26
C LYS A 180 10.56 48.66 21.31
N TYR A 181 11.18 48.93 20.16
CA TYR A 181 12.33 49.83 20.07
C TYR A 181 11.92 51.29 19.94
N LEU A 182 10.81 51.61 19.25
CA LEU A 182 10.33 52.98 19.13
C LEU A 182 10.08 53.63 20.50
N TRP A 183 9.45 52.92 21.44
CA TRP A 183 9.18 53.50 22.76
C TRP A 183 10.47 53.74 23.56
N LYS A 184 11.48 52.88 23.42
CA LYS A 184 12.79 53.08 24.06
C LYS A 184 13.53 54.30 23.50
N TYR A 185 13.53 54.47 22.18
CA TYR A 185 14.15 55.65 21.56
C TYR A 185 13.35 56.93 21.79
N ALA A 186 12.03 56.86 21.89
CA ALA A 186 11.19 58.00 22.27
C ALA A 186 11.44 58.39 23.74
N LEU A 187 11.52 57.43 24.65
CA LEU A 187 11.85 57.68 26.07
C LEU A 187 13.26 58.26 26.21
N PHE A 188 14.24 57.71 25.49
CA PHE A 188 15.61 58.24 25.48
C PHE A 188 15.70 59.63 24.84
N GLY A 189 14.93 59.89 23.77
CA GLY A 189 14.83 61.20 23.13
C GLY A 189 14.22 62.26 24.05
N ILE A 190 13.15 61.91 24.77
CA ILE A 190 12.53 62.78 25.79
C ILE A 190 13.50 63.02 26.95
N PHE A 191 14.20 61.99 27.41
CA PHE A 191 15.23 62.11 28.45
C PHE A 191 16.40 63.01 28.02
N ALA A 192 16.88 62.89 26.78
CA ALA A 192 17.93 63.76 26.24
C ALA A 192 17.47 65.22 26.07
N LEU A 193 16.21 65.45 25.70
CA LEU A 193 15.59 66.78 25.64
C LEU A 193 15.44 67.41 27.03
N LEU A 194 15.05 66.61 28.04
CA LEU A 194 14.99 67.03 29.44
C LEU A 194 16.37 67.38 30.00
N LEU A 195 17.41 66.60 29.69
CA LEU A 195 18.79 66.91 30.07
C LEU A 195 19.32 68.19 29.39
N ARG A 196 18.88 68.49 28.16
CA ARG A 196 19.26 69.72 27.46
C ARG A 196 18.48 70.95 27.94
N GLY A 197 17.26 70.78 28.45
CA GLY A 197 16.46 71.84 29.07
C GLY A 197 16.89 72.19 30.50
N SER A 198 17.43 71.23 31.24
CA SER A 198 18.07 71.46 32.54
C SER A 198 19.50 71.97 32.34
N GLY A 199 19.64 73.27 32.04
CA GLY A 199 20.92 73.96 31.86
C GLY A 199 21.81 73.98 33.12
N ILE A 200 22.34 72.83 33.52
CA ILE A 200 23.21 72.66 34.70
C ILE A 200 24.70 72.69 34.32
N PHE A 201 25.05 72.76 33.04
CA PHE A 201 26.44 72.92 32.57
C PHE A 201 26.66 74.24 31.83
N GLY A 202 26.52 75.35 32.55
CA GLY A 202 26.81 76.70 32.06
C GLY A 202 27.32 77.61 33.18
N SER A 203 28.48 77.30 33.75
CA SER A 203 29.29 78.23 34.57
C SER A 203 30.67 77.59 34.85
N ILE A 204 31.56 77.63 33.86
CA ILE A 204 33.00 77.87 34.07
C ILE A 204 33.27 79.25 33.50
#